data_AF-A0A1E7EQV3-F1
#
_entry.id   AF-A0A1E7EQV3-F1
#
_cell.length_a   1.000
_cell.length_b   1.000
_cell.length_c   1.000
_cell.angle_alpha   90.00
_cell.angle_beta   90.00
_cell.angle_gamma   90.00
#
_symmetry.space_group_name_H-M   'P 1'
#
loop_
_entity.id
_entity.type
_entity.pdbx_description
1 polymer ?
#
loop_
_entity_poly.entity_id
_entity_poly.type
_entity_poly.pdbx_seq_one_letter_code
_entity_poly.pdbx_strand_id
1 'polypeptide(L)' 'DESEGIDLHSKPSCSICMESFQVGDKISISPTINCPHIFHHNCIREWLLRKKVCPCCR' A
#
# COMPACT_ATOMS: atom_id res chain seq x y z
N ASP A 1 24.83 -11.51 18.14
CA ASP A 1 24.68 -12.03 16.78
C ASP A 1 23.20 -11.97 16.47
N GLU A 2 22.76 -10.75 16.12
CA GLU A 2 21.34 -10.44 15.95
C GLU A 2 20.95 -10.85 14.54
N SER A 3 20.41 -12.06 14.44
CA SER A 3 19.79 -12.57 13.25
C SER A 3 18.54 -11.73 12.93
N GLU A 4 18.70 -10.68 12.13
CA GLU A 4 17.58 -9.99 11.49
C GLU A 4 16.93 -10.96 10.51
N GLY A 5 15.95 -11.71 11.03
CA GLY A 5 15.09 -12.59 10.25
C GLY A 5 14.29 -11.75 9.28
N ILE A 6 14.52 -11.96 7.98
CA ILE A 6 13.65 -11.43 6.94
C ILE A 6 12.33 -12.19 7.10
N ASP A 7 11.33 -11.55 7.71
CA ASP A 7 10.00 -12.11 7.93
C ASP A 7 9.34 -12.41 6.58
N LEU A 8 9.58 -13.61 6.05
CA LEU A 8 9.07 -14.09 4.77
C LEU A 8 7.52 -14.18 4.74
N HIS A 9 6.87 -13.90 5.88
CA HIS A 9 5.42 -13.99 6.10
C HIS A 9 4.70 -12.65 6.12
N SER A 10 5.38 -11.50 5.95
CA SER A 10 4.69 -10.21 5.87
C SER A 10 4.03 -10.07 4.49
N LYS A 11 2.77 -10.54 4.40
CA LYS A 11 1.95 -10.38 3.20
C LYS A 11 1.84 -8.89 2.86
N PRO A 12 1.91 -8.51 1.57
CA PRO A 12 1.70 -7.12 1.19
C PRO A 12 0.31 -6.66 1.66
N SER A 13 0.25 -5.48 2.24
CA SER A 13 -0.95 -4.91 2.84
C SER A 13 -1.16 -3.47 2.40
N CYS A 14 -2.43 -3.04 2.42
CA CYS A 14 -2.81 -1.67 2.12
C CYS A 14 -2.54 -0.80 3.34
N SER A 15 -1.64 0.17 3.24
CA SER A 15 -1.29 1.03 4.38
C SER A 15 -2.38 2.04 4.77
N ILE A 16 -3.49 2.12 4.02
CA ILE A 16 -4.64 2.97 4.34
C ILE A 16 -5.60 2.27 5.30
N CYS A 17 -6.01 1.03 4.99
CA CYS A 17 -6.93 0.24 5.83
C CYS A 17 -6.21 -0.76 6.75
N MET A 18 -4.90 -0.96 6.54
CA MET A 18 -4.05 -1.92 7.27
C MET A 18 -4.41 -3.39 7.03
N GLU A 19 -5.19 -3.69 5.98
CA GLU A 19 -5.58 -5.06 5.60
C GLU A 19 -4.63 -5.66 4.54
N SER A 20 -4.41 -6.97 4.60
CA SER A 20 -3.64 -7.72 3.59
C SER A 20 -4.40 -7.84 2.28
N PHE A 21 -3.70 -7.74 1.15
CA PHE A 21 -4.32 -7.97 -0.16
C PHE A 21 -4.73 -9.43 -0.35
N GLN A 22 -5.90 -9.65 -0.95
CA GLN A 22 -6.43 -10.96 -1.30
C GLN A 22 -6.52 -11.15 -2.81
N VAL A 23 -6.57 -12.40 -3.27
CA VAL A 23 -6.82 -12.71 -4.67
C VAL A 23 -8.20 -12.21 -5.07
N GLY A 24 -8.28 -11.42 -6.13
CA GLY A 24 -9.51 -10.79 -6.61
C GLY A 24 -9.70 -9.35 -6.12
N ASP A 25 -8.87 -8.86 -5.20
CA ASP A 25 -8.90 -7.45 -4.80
C ASP A 25 -8.55 -6.55 -5.99
N LYS A 26 -9.32 -5.48 -6.13
CA LYS A 26 -8.96 -4.38 -7.03
C LYS A 26 -7.92 -3.51 -6.33
N ILE A 27 -6.70 -3.54 -6.83
CA ILE A 27 -5.61 -2.70 -6.35
C ILE A 27 -5.35 -1.53 -7.30
N SER A 28 -4.61 -0.54 -6.82
CA SER A 28 -4.12 0.57 -7.62
C SER A 28 -2.76 1.01 -7.13
N ILE A 29 -1.90 1.34 -8.09
CA ILE A 29 -0.57 1.88 -7.84
C ILE A 29 -0.68 3.41 -7.85
N SER A 30 0.09 4.07 -6.99
CA SER A 30 0.18 5.53 -7.01
C SER A 30 0.65 6.03 -8.40
N PRO A 31 0.08 7.14 -8.91
CA PRO A 31 0.38 7.64 -10.25
C PRO A 31 1.78 8.27 -10.38
N THR A 32 2.47 8.52 -9.26
CA THR A 32 3.80 9.12 -9.26
C THR A 32 4.86 8.06 -9.57
N ILE A 33 5.67 8.27 -10.61
CA ILE A 33 6.68 7.31 -11.08
C ILE A 33 7.73 6.91 -10.02
N ASN A 34 8.01 7.80 -9.07
CA ASN A 34 8.93 7.55 -7.94
C ASN A 34 8.21 7.11 -6.64
N CYS A 35 6.89 6.86 -6.67
CA CYS A 35 6.10 6.25 -5.58
C CYS A 35 5.26 5.09 -6.17
N PRO A 36 5.85 3.89 -6.41
CA PRO A 36 5.11 2.71 -6.81
C PRO A 36 4.42 2.02 -5.61
N HIS A 37 3.75 2.80 -4.75
CA HIS A 37 3.03 2.25 -3.60
C HIS A 37 1.66 1.70 -4.02
N ILE A 38 1.31 0.54 -3.47
CA ILE A 38 0.11 -0.23 -3.81
C ILE A 38 -0.92 -0.06 -2.69
N PHE A 39 -2.18 0.11 -3.10
CA PHE A 39 -3.33 0.26 -2.21
C PHE A 39 -4.54 -0.47 -2.79
N HIS A 40 -5.54 -0.75 -1.96
CA HIS A 40 -6.87 -1.07 -2.50
C HIS A 40 -7.39 0.13 -3.30
N HIS A 41 -7.97 -0.16 -4.46
CA HIS A 41 -8.47 0.85 -5.40
C HIS A 41 -9.41 1.86 -4.71
N ASN A 42 -10.36 1.35 -3.92
CA ASN A 42 -11.29 2.22 -3.19
C ASN A 42 -10.57 3.06 -2.13
N CYS A 43 -9.65 2.48 -1.37
CA CYS A 43 -8.91 3.19 -0.33
C CYS A 43 -8.11 4.37 -0.91
N ILE A 44 -7.33 4.15 -1.98
CA ILE A 44 -6.55 5.24 -2.59
C ILE A 44 -7.45 6.25 -3.28
N ARG A 45 -8.56 5.82 -3.90
CA ARG A 45 -9.53 6.74 -4.50
C ARG A 45 -10.10 7.70 -3.46
N GLU A 46 -10.57 7.20 -2.33
CA GLU A 46 -11.13 8.02 -1.24
C GLU A 46 -10.07 8.93 -0.61
N TRP A 47 -8.85 8.44 -0.46
CA TRP A 47 -7.74 9.25 0.02
C TRP A 47 -7.45 10.44 -0.91
N LEU A 48 -7.35 10.18 -2.22
CA LEU A 48 -7.04 11.20 -3.23
C LEU A 48 -8.12 12.28 -3.38
N LEU A 49 -9.38 11.97 -3.02
CA LEU A 49 -10.44 12.99 -2.93
C LEU A 49 -10.16 14.03 -1.84
N ARG A 50 -9.43 13.65 -0.77
CA ARG A 50 -9.11 14.53 0.36
C ARG A 50 -7.71 15.13 0.25
N LYS A 51 -6.73 14.34 -0.20
CA LYS A 51 -5.32 14.73 -0.30
C LYS A 51 -4.70 14.11 -1.56
N LYS A 52 -4.20 14.94 -2.48
CA LYS A 52 -3.57 14.50 -3.73
C LYS A 52 -2.12 14.02 -3.56
N VAL A 53 -1.79 13.39 -2.43
CA VAL A 53 -0.43 12.93 -2.11
C VAL A 53 -0.43 11.45 -1.75
N CYS A 54 0.66 10.77 -2.08
CA CYS A 54 0.89 9.36 -1.78
C CYS A 54 0.94 9.15 -0.24
N PRO A 55 0.10 8.28 0.36
CA PRO A 55 0.06 8.06 1.81
C PRO A 55 1.40 7.62 2.42
N CYS A 56 2.23 6.91 1.65
CA CYS A 56 3.49 6.35 2.10
C CYS A 56 4.71 7.27 1.88
N CYS A 57 4.63 8.26 0.98
CA CYS A 57 5.77 9.12 0.59
C CYS A 57 5.69 10.51 1.22
N ARG A 58 5.37 10.61 2.51
CA ARG A 58 5.36 11.91 3.19
C ARG A 58 6.70 12.65 3.01
#